data_AF-A0A662SPS6-F1
#
_entry.id   AF-A0A662SPS6-F1
#
_cell.length_a   1.000
_cell.length_b   1.000
_cell.length_c   1.000
_cell.angle_alpha   90.00
_cell.angle_beta   90.00
_cell.angle_gamma   90.00
#
_symmetry.space_group_name_H-M   'P 1'
#
loop_
_entity.id
_entity.type
_entity.pdbx_description
1 polymer ?
#
loop_
_entity_poly.entity_id
_entity_poly.type
_entity_poly.pdbx_seq_one_letter_code
_entity_poly.pdbx_strand_id
1 'polypeptide(L)'
;MSYSVSSFVYFVQDLSEYFDDFVERLMSQLALRGTAITDQHVESDLAKFKVRYMDEKGTLIIMPIGRDIKAVYQVSGGGILRKGLWGAITGGGLSTIVGSLFEESNKDRLLSLVGGLVAGGATGVYDGFNTAMQEATEFSRMLAQAIQSVEEELREIKRGKEAAIGARREEVRELESQLEEAYTELTVLKEEIDLAASEGKKVDKAKNRLERAEKLLEEAEESLSAGKRAKVKANIRAAQRMIELAREALEETT
;
A
#
# COMPACT_ATOMS: atom_id res chain seq x y z
N MET A 1 39.63 -6.38 26.32
CA MET A 1 38.33 -6.83 26.84
C MET A 1 37.35 -6.82 25.68
N SER A 2 36.78 -7.97 25.32
CA SER A 2 35.75 -8.07 24.28
C SER A 2 34.41 -7.74 24.91
N TYR A 3 33.83 -6.58 24.61
CA TYR A 3 32.47 -6.27 25.03
C TYR A 3 31.50 -7.10 24.18
N SER A 4 30.67 -7.93 24.80
CA SER A 4 29.58 -8.60 24.10
C SER A 4 28.53 -7.56 23.76
N VAL A 5 28.35 -7.29 22.48
CA VAL A 5 27.32 -6.37 22.01
C VAL A 5 26.00 -7.13 21.89
N SER A 6 24.94 -6.65 22.56
CA SER A 6 23.58 -7.19 22.40
C SER A 6 22.85 -6.42 21.30
N SER A 7 22.15 -7.14 20.43
CA SER A 7 21.37 -6.58 19.32
C SER A 7 19.93 -7.08 19.33
N PHE A 8 18.99 -6.16 19.25
CA PHE A 8 17.56 -6.40 19.02
C PHE A 8 17.24 -6.20 17.53
N VAL A 9 16.40 -7.06 16.96
CA VAL A 9 15.99 -6.98 15.54
C VAL A 9 14.48 -7.12 15.44
N TYR A 10 13.84 -6.25 14.66
CA TYR A 10 12.41 -6.27 14.37
C TYR A 10 12.18 -6.16 12.86
N PHE A 11 11.20 -6.91 12.35
CA PHE A 11 10.79 -6.87 10.94
C PHE A 11 9.35 -6.38 10.83
N VAL A 12 9.16 -5.35 10.02
CA VAL A 12 7.87 -4.79 9.64
C VAL A 12 7.55 -5.28 8.24
N GLN A 13 6.49 -6.06 8.11
CA GLN A 13 6.19 -6.76 6.85
C GLN A 13 5.46 -5.87 5.86
N ASP A 14 5.84 -5.96 4.59
CA ASP A 14 5.11 -5.43 3.43
C ASP A 14 4.80 -3.92 3.51
N LEU A 15 5.71 -3.14 4.13
CA LEU A 15 5.59 -1.69 4.31
C LEU A 15 6.81 -0.91 3.79
N SER A 16 7.73 -1.53 3.06
CA SER A 16 8.91 -0.85 2.47
C SER A 16 8.56 0.40 1.65
N GLU A 17 7.43 0.42 0.94
CA GLU A 17 6.95 1.59 0.18
C GLU A 17 6.59 2.80 1.08
N TYR A 18 6.45 2.58 2.38
CA TYR A 18 6.20 3.59 3.41
C TYR A 18 7.44 3.85 4.27
N PHE A 19 8.66 3.54 3.79
CA PHE A 19 9.88 3.63 4.60
C PHE A 19 10.10 5.03 5.21
N ASP A 20 9.97 6.09 4.42
CA ASP A 20 10.15 7.46 4.91
C ASP A 20 9.11 7.81 5.99
N ASP A 21 7.82 7.54 5.70
CA ASP A 21 6.71 7.73 6.66
C ASP A 21 6.90 6.91 7.95
N PHE A 22 7.41 5.68 7.81
CA PHE A 22 7.70 4.79 8.94
C PHE A 22 8.78 5.39 9.83
N VAL A 23 9.88 5.85 9.24
CA VAL A 23 11.00 6.43 9.98
C VAL A 23 10.56 7.70 10.72
N GLU A 24 9.84 8.61 10.06
CA GLU A 24 9.36 9.85 10.67
C GLU A 24 8.38 9.60 11.84
N ARG A 25 7.42 8.70 11.65
CA ARG A 25 6.45 8.33 12.69
C ARG A 25 7.11 7.60 13.85
N LEU A 26 8.07 6.72 13.57
CA LEU A 26 8.80 6.01 14.61
C LEU A 26 9.63 6.97 15.44
N MET A 27 10.35 7.92 14.81
CA MET A 27 11.07 8.96 15.54
C MET A 27 10.14 9.75 16.47
N SER A 28 8.95 10.10 15.98
CA SER A 28 7.93 10.80 16.76
C SER A 28 7.46 9.95 17.95
N GLN A 29 7.16 8.66 17.75
CA GLN A 29 6.77 7.73 18.81
C GLN A 29 7.88 7.55 19.85
N LEU A 30 9.13 7.43 19.43
CA LEU A 30 10.28 7.31 20.33
C LEU A 30 10.45 8.57 21.18
N ALA A 31 10.36 9.75 20.57
CA ALA A 31 10.45 11.04 21.27
C ALA A 31 9.30 11.21 22.29
N LEU A 32 8.06 10.90 21.91
CA LEU A 32 6.88 10.94 22.80
C LEU A 32 7.03 10.00 24.00
N ARG A 33 7.73 8.87 23.81
CA ARG A 33 8.02 7.89 24.86
C ARG A 33 9.27 8.24 25.67
N GLY A 34 9.85 9.42 25.50
CA GLY A 34 10.97 9.89 26.32
C GLY A 34 12.35 9.40 25.86
N THR A 35 12.46 8.95 24.59
CA THR A 35 13.75 8.60 23.99
C THR A 35 14.43 9.85 23.45
N ALA A 36 15.65 10.12 23.91
CA ALA A 36 16.49 11.13 23.27
C ALA A 36 17.12 10.55 22.00
N ILE A 37 16.93 11.25 20.88
CA ILE A 37 17.48 10.90 19.56
C ILE A 37 18.60 11.90 19.25
N THR A 38 19.77 11.39 18.89
CA THR A 38 20.98 12.16 18.57
C THR A 38 21.69 11.55 17.37
N ASP A 39 22.62 12.29 16.74
CA ASP A 39 23.40 11.84 15.58
C ASP A 39 22.52 11.18 14.50
N GLN A 40 21.47 11.91 14.09
CA GLN A 40 20.51 11.46 13.09
C GLN A 40 21.15 11.49 11.69
N HIS A 41 21.06 10.36 11.00
CA HIS A 41 21.39 10.22 9.60
C HIS A 41 20.25 9.50 8.88
N VAL A 42 19.49 10.21 8.04
CA VAL A 42 18.35 9.67 7.31
C VAL A 42 18.55 9.90 5.81
N GLU A 43 18.50 8.81 5.07
CA GLU A 43 18.50 8.74 3.62
C GLU A 43 17.34 7.86 3.15
N SER A 44 17.05 7.84 1.85
CA SER A 44 15.91 7.09 1.27
C SER A 44 15.95 5.58 1.48
N ASP A 45 17.11 5.01 1.82
CA ASP A 45 17.33 3.57 1.98
C ASP A 45 17.95 3.17 3.33
N LEU A 46 18.15 4.15 4.22
CA LEU A 46 18.81 3.93 5.50
C LEU A 46 18.49 5.06 6.47
N ALA A 47 18.04 4.70 7.66
CA ALA A 47 17.92 5.61 8.78
C ALA A 47 18.77 5.08 9.95
N LYS A 48 19.58 5.96 10.53
CA LYS A 48 20.48 5.64 11.65
C LYS A 48 20.39 6.71 12.72
N PHE A 49 20.30 6.27 13.96
CA PHE A 49 20.12 7.12 15.12
C PHE A 49 20.95 6.63 16.29
N LYS A 50 21.51 7.54 17.09
CA LYS A 50 21.87 7.24 18.47
C LYS A 50 20.68 7.52 19.37
N VAL A 51 20.29 6.53 20.15
CA VAL A 51 19.12 6.58 21.02
C VAL A 51 19.56 6.43 22.47
N ARG A 52 18.91 7.18 23.36
CA ARG A 52 19.03 7.02 24.81
C ARG A 52 17.65 7.02 25.44
N TYR A 53 17.40 6.01 26.25
CA TYR A 53 16.15 5.84 26.98
C TYR A 53 16.49 5.42 28.40
N MET A 54 16.09 6.24 29.37
CA MET A 54 16.52 6.11 30.77
C MET A 54 18.06 6.05 30.86
N ASP A 55 18.62 5.00 31.47
CA ASP A 55 20.06 4.78 31.56
C ASP A 55 20.64 4.05 30.35
N GLU A 56 19.80 3.41 29.53
CA GLU A 56 20.19 2.64 28.34
C GLU A 56 20.51 3.55 27.14
N LYS A 57 21.60 3.25 26.42
CA LYS A 57 22.01 3.92 25.19
C LYS A 57 22.44 2.91 24.12
N GLY A 58 22.17 3.24 22.86
CA GLY A 58 22.59 2.42 21.74
C GLY A 58 22.41 3.08 20.39
N THR A 59 22.60 2.30 19.33
CA THR A 59 22.44 2.74 17.94
C THR A 59 21.28 1.98 17.30
N LEU A 60 20.30 2.70 16.76
CA LEU A 60 19.19 2.16 15.99
C LEU A 60 19.47 2.37 14.50
N ILE A 61 19.33 1.31 13.70
CA ILE A 61 19.40 1.34 12.25
C ILE A 61 18.10 0.77 11.69
N ILE A 62 17.58 1.40 10.64
CA ILE A 62 16.35 1.00 9.97
C ILE A 62 16.60 1.06 8.46
N MET A 63 16.14 0.06 7.72
CA MET A 63 16.29 0.02 6.27
C MET A 63 15.21 -0.84 5.61
N PRO A 64 14.81 -0.53 4.37
CA PRO A 64 13.96 -1.41 3.58
C PRO A 64 14.76 -2.65 3.10
N ILE A 65 14.13 -3.82 3.13
CA ILE A 65 14.66 -5.08 2.59
C ILE A 65 13.55 -5.78 1.82
N GLY A 66 13.68 -5.83 0.49
CA GLY A 66 12.64 -6.39 -0.36
C GLY A 66 11.33 -5.61 -0.19
N ARG A 67 10.29 -6.27 0.34
CA ARG A 67 8.99 -5.64 0.64
C ARG A 67 8.89 -5.13 2.09
N ASP A 68 9.83 -5.48 2.94
CA ASP A 68 9.76 -5.29 4.38
C ASP A 68 10.65 -4.14 4.84
N ILE A 69 10.51 -3.71 6.09
CA ILE A 69 11.44 -2.81 6.77
C ILE A 69 12.08 -3.58 7.93
N LYS A 70 13.40 -3.51 8.05
CA LYS A 70 14.15 -4.10 9.15
C LYS A 70 14.67 -3.00 10.07
N ALA A 71 14.38 -3.11 11.36
CA ALA A 71 14.94 -2.29 12.42
C ALA A 71 15.92 -3.11 13.27
N VAL A 72 17.10 -2.57 13.53
CA VAL A 72 18.18 -3.18 14.31
C VAL A 72 18.62 -2.19 15.37
N TYR A 73 18.49 -2.56 16.63
CA TYR A 73 18.98 -1.77 17.76
C TYR A 73 20.17 -2.47 18.43
N GLN A 74 21.26 -1.74 18.62
CA GLN A 74 22.49 -2.23 19.20
C GLN A 74 22.80 -1.49 20.50
N VAL A 75 22.81 -2.22 21.63
CA VAL A 75 23.10 -1.63 22.95
C VAL A 75 24.58 -1.27 23.05
N SER A 76 24.86 -0.04 23.47
CA SER A 76 26.22 0.49 23.65
C SER A 76 26.56 0.82 25.11
N GLY A 77 25.59 0.76 26.03
CA GLY A 77 25.81 0.84 27.48
C GLY A 77 24.56 1.22 28.29
N GLY A 78 24.61 1.06 29.61
CA GLY A 78 23.48 1.33 30.50
C GLY A 78 22.42 0.23 30.54
N GLY A 79 21.51 0.28 31.51
CA GLY A 79 20.61 -0.80 31.89
C GLY A 79 21.33 -1.84 32.74
N ILE A 80 20.59 -2.67 33.51
CA ILE A 80 21.16 -3.87 34.13
C ILE A 80 21.72 -4.74 32.99
N LEU A 81 23.01 -4.66 32.75
CA LEU A 81 23.78 -5.64 31.99
C LEU A 81 23.69 -6.95 32.77
N ARG A 82 22.56 -7.66 32.65
CA ARG A 82 22.47 -9.06 33.05
C ARG A 82 23.54 -9.75 32.22
N LYS A 83 24.65 -10.07 32.90
CA LYS A 83 25.71 -10.93 32.40
C LYS A 83 25.06 -12.25 32.01
N GLY A 84 24.73 -12.41 30.73
CA GLY A 84 24.11 -13.63 30.25
C GLY A 84 23.35 -13.40 28.96
N LEU A 85 24.03 -13.75 27.87
CA LEU A 85 23.44 -14.34 26.67
C LEU A 85 22.33 -13.57 25.99
N TRP A 86 22.67 -12.94 24.87
CA TRP A 86 21.75 -12.81 23.76
C TRP A 86 22.48 -12.94 22.43
N GLY A 87 22.64 -14.19 22.03
CA GLY A 87 23.14 -14.59 20.72
C GLY A 87 22.36 -15.83 20.29
N ALA A 88 21.12 -15.63 19.86
CA ALA A 88 20.34 -16.56 19.04
C ALA A 88 19.01 -15.87 18.69
N ILE A 89 18.94 -15.19 17.55
CA ILE A 89 17.64 -15.09 16.87
C ILE A 89 17.56 -16.33 15.98
N THR A 90 16.65 -17.23 16.36
CA THR A 90 16.31 -18.43 15.63
C THR A 90 15.49 -18.06 14.41
N GLY A 91 16.07 -18.28 13.23
CA GLY A 91 15.47 -18.05 11.93
C GLY A 91 16.57 -17.86 10.90
N GLY A 92 17.07 -18.98 10.34
CA GLY A 92 17.98 -19.05 9.19
C GLY A 92 19.08 -17.97 9.09
N GLY A 93 20.26 -18.22 9.69
CA GLY A 93 21.52 -17.67 9.17
C GLY A 93 22.07 -16.37 9.76
N LEU A 94 21.78 -16.04 11.03
CA LEU A 94 22.26 -14.81 11.65
C LEU A 94 23.68 -14.93 12.20
N SER A 95 24.65 -14.32 11.51
CA SER A 95 25.97 -14.03 12.07
C SER A 95 25.99 -12.66 12.76
N THR A 96 26.78 -12.59 13.83
CA THR A 96 27.00 -11.45 14.73
C THR A 96 27.25 -10.12 14.01
N ILE A 97 26.41 -9.10 14.25
CA ILE A 97 26.71 -7.73 13.83
C ILE A 97 27.81 -7.16 14.74
N VAL A 98 29.01 -6.97 14.19
CA VAL A 98 30.17 -6.42 14.89
C VAL A 98 30.07 -4.89 14.98
N GLY A 99 30.40 -4.31 16.13
CA GLY A 99 30.33 -2.86 16.38
C GLY A 99 31.13 -1.97 15.40
N SER A 100 32.14 -2.49 14.71
CA SER A 100 32.91 -1.77 13.67
C SER A 100 32.12 -1.48 12.39
N LEU A 101 30.97 -2.13 12.20
CA LEU A 101 30.10 -1.91 11.03
C LEU A 101 29.24 -0.66 11.17
N PHE A 102 29.04 -0.16 12.40
CA PHE A 102 28.30 1.06 12.68
C PHE A 102 29.15 2.33 12.50
N GLU A 103 30.39 2.22 11.98
CA GLU A 103 31.18 3.38 11.57
C GLU A 103 30.68 3.95 10.23
N GLU A 104 30.66 5.28 10.12
CA GLU A 104 30.12 6.05 8.98
C GLU A 104 30.80 5.70 7.63
N SER A 105 32.07 5.25 7.69
CA SER A 105 32.87 4.82 6.53
C SER A 105 32.47 3.46 5.94
N ASN A 106 31.55 2.73 6.57
CA ASN A 106 31.23 1.34 6.23
C ASN A 106 29.79 1.14 5.73
N LYS A 107 29.12 2.19 5.20
CA LYS A 107 27.75 2.12 4.68
C LYS A 107 27.54 0.92 3.74
N ASP A 108 28.41 0.74 2.75
CA ASP A 108 28.33 -0.37 1.79
C ASP A 108 28.50 -1.76 2.43
N ARG A 109 29.29 -1.85 3.51
CA ARG A 109 29.45 -3.09 4.29
C ARG A 109 28.25 -3.36 5.18
N LEU A 110 27.63 -2.33 5.74
CA LEU A 110 26.42 -2.47 6.54
C LEU A 110 25.22 -2.85 5.65
N LEU A 111 25.09 -2.21 4.48
CA LEU A 111 24.11 -2.55 3.45
C LEU A 111 24.31 -3.97 2.92
N SER A 112 25.55 -4.42 2.66
CA SER A 112 25.81 -5.78 2.14
C SER A 112 25.66 -6.89 3.19
N LEU A 113 25.94 -6.64 4.47
CA LEU A 113 25.76 -7.63 5.54
C LEU A 113 24.29 -7.74 5.99
N VAL A 114 23.55 -6.63 5.93
CA VAL A 114 22.11 -6.63 6.20
C VAL A 114 21.30 -7.09 4.97
N GLY A 115 21.72 -6.72 3.76
CA GLY A 115 21.11 -7.10 2.48
C GLY A 115 21.49 -8.49 1.96
N GLY A 116 22.57 -9.10 2.47
CA GLY A 116 23.01 -10.46 2.10
C GLY A 116 22.12 -11.61 2.62
N LEU A 117 21.06 -11.30 3.37
CA LEU A 117 20.06 -12.25 3.86
C LEU A 117 18.89 -12.35 2.87
N VAL A 118 19.14 -12.87 1.67
CA VAL A 118 18.08 -13.33 0.75
C VAL A 118 18.26 -14.82 0.52
N ALA A 119 17.84 -15.63 1.49
CA ALA A 119 17.62 -17.05 1.28
C ALA A 119 16.64 -17.61 2.33
N GLY A 120 15.41 -17.89 1.90
CA GLY A 120 14.51 -18.84 2.59
C GLY A 120 13.23 -18.23 3.14
N GLY A 121 12.10 -18.61 2.53
CA GLY A 121 10.77 -18.15 2.89
C GLY A 121 10.17 -18.77 4.15
N ALA A 122 9.04 -18.18 4.54
CA ALA A 122 7.88 -18.79 5.19
C ALA A 122 8.17 -19.80 6.32
N THR A 123 8.16 -19.33 7.58
CA THR A 123 7.41 -19.87 8.73
C THR A 123 8.07 -19.41 10.05
N GLY A 124 7.27 -18.86 10.99
CA GLY A 124 7.71 -18.68 12.38
C GLY A 124 7.70 -17.27 12.98
N VAL A 125 6.98 -16.30 12.40
CA VAL A 125 7.00 -14.89 12.86
C VAL A 125 6.24 -14.67 14.18
N TYR A 126 5.24 -15.50 14.49
CA TYR A 126 4.39 -15.27 15.67
C TYR A 126 5.06 -15.59 17.02
N ASP A 127 6.09 -16.45 17.06
CA ASP A 127 6.76 -16.83 18.32
C ASP A 127 7.98 -15.95 18.65
N GLY A 128 8.61 -15.32 17.65
CA GLY A 128 9.81 -14.50 17.86
C GLY A 128 9.57 -13.24 18.69
N PHE A 129 8.40 -12.61 18.55
CA PHE A 129 8.00 -11.42 19.32
C PHE A 129 7.87 -11.73 20.81
N ASN A 130 7.21 -12.85 21.16
CA ASN A 130 6.99 -13.25 22.55
C ASN A 130 8.28 -13.69 23.24
N THR A 131 9.16 -14.41 22.54
CA THR A 131 10.47 -14.81 23.08
C THR A 131 11.43 -13.62 23.22
N ALA A 132 11.43 -12.67 22.28
CA ALA A 132 12.22 -11.44 22.39
C ALA A 132 11.75 -10.55 23.57
N MET A 133 10.44 -10.47 23.83
CA MET A 133 9.89 -9.67 24.93
C MET A 133 10.22 -10.20 26.33
N GLN A 134 10.36 -11.52 26.51
CA GLN A 134 10.54 -12.14 27.84
C GLN A 134 11.87 -11.76 28.52
N GLU A 135 12.90 -11.43 27.75
CA GLU A 135 14.25 -11.15 28.27
C GLU A 135 14.87 -9.86 27.64
N ALA A 136 14.06 -9.06 26.92
CA ALA A 136 14.44 -7.77 26.33
C ALA A 136 14.78 -6.68 27.37
N THR A 137 15.69 -5.77 26.99
CA THR A 137 15.92 -4.52 27.73
C THR A 137 14.67 -3.64 27.73
N GLU A 138 14.57 -2.70 28.67
CA GLU A 138 13.43 -1.80 28.74
C GLU A 138 13.26 -0.98 27.45
N PHE A 139 14.36 -0.52 26.85
CA PHE A 139 14.28 0.17 25.57
C PHE A 139 13.85 -0.77 24.44
N SER A 140 14.33 -2.00 24.38
CA SER A 140 13.95 -2.95 23.32
C SER A 140 12.44 -3.25 23.35
N ARG A 141 11.85 -3.36 24.54
CA ARG A 141 10.39 -3.50 24.71
C ARG A 141 9.64 -2.25 24.25
N MET A 142 10.11 -1.08 24.67
CA MET A 142 9.50 0.20 24.27
C MET A 142 9.61 0.42 22.75
N LEU A 143 10.76 0.12 22.15
CA LEU A 143 11.01 0.19 20.71
C LEU A 143 10.09 -0.76 19.94
N ALA A 144 9.92 -2.00 20.39
CA ALA A 144 8.99 -2.95 19.76
C ALA A 144 7.55 -2.41 19.76
N GLN A 145 7.10 -1.86 20.90
CA GLN A 145 5.78 -1.25 20.99
C GLN A 145 5.63 -0.01 20.09
N ALA A 146 6.66 0.83 20.01
CA ALA A 146 6.67 1.99 19.13
C ALA A 146 6.58 1.58 17.65
N ILE A 147 7.38 0.59 17.24
CA ILE A 147 7.34 0.02 15.88
C ILE A 147 5.97 -0.57 15.58
N GLN A 148 5.39 -1.34 16.51
CA GLN A 148 4.06 -1.94 16.33
C GLN A 148 2.98 -0.87 16.15
N SER A 149 2.98 0.20 16.95
CA SER A 149 2.03 1.30 16.78
C SER A 149 2.12 1.96 15.40
N VAL A 150 3.35 2.22 14.91
CA VAL A 150 3.55 2.78 13.56
C VAL A 150 3.14 1.80 12.46
N GLU A 151 3.45 0.51 12.64
CA GLU A 151 3.04 -0.54 11.71
C GLU A 151 1.52 -0.62 11.59
N GLU A 152 0.78 -0.57 12.70
CA GLU A 152 -0.68 -0.58 12.71
C GLU A 152 -1.27 0.63 11.96
N GLU A 153 -0.76 1.84 12.22
CA GLU A 153 -1.17 3.07 11.52
C GLU A 153 -0.92 2.98 10.00
N LEU A 154 0.28 2.55 9.59
CA LEU A 154 0.62 2.44 8.17
C LEU A 154 -0.16 1.33 7.48
N ARG A 155 -0.44 0.22 8.16
CA ARG A 155 -1.31 -0.85 7.64
C ARG A 155 -2.74 -0.34 7.41
N GLU A 156 -3.28 0.50 8.29
CA GLU A 156 -4.59 1.13 8.05
C GLU A 156 -4.56 2.04 6.82
N ILE A 157 -3.52 2.87 6.68
CA ILE A 157 -3.35 3.75 5.52
C ILE A 157 -3.26 2.91 4.22
N LYS A 158 -2.44 1.85 4.22
CA LYS A 158 -2.29 0.95 3.08
C LYS A 158 -3.63 0.33 2.68
N ARG A 159 -4.36 -0.26 3.63
CA ARG A 159 -5.69 -0.84 3.38
C ARG A 159 -6.67 0.19 2.85
N GLY A 160 -6.64 1.41 3.37
CA GLY A 160 -7.49 2.51 2.89
C GLY A 160 -7.21 2.86 1.42
N LYS A 161 -5.93 2.95 1.04
CA LYS A 161 -5.52 3.19 -0.36
C LYS A 161 -5.94 2.04 -1.28
N GLU A 162 -5.69 0.80 -0.87
CA GLU A 162 -6.07 -0.40 -1.64
C GLU A 162 -7.58 -0.49 -1.84
N ALA A 163 -8.38 -0.23 -0.80
CA ALA A 163 -9.84 -0.20 -0.88
C ALA A 163 -10.32 0.91 -1.83
N ALA A 164 -9.73 2.10 -1.78
CA ALA A 164 -10.07 3.19 -2.68
C ALA A 164 -9.74 2.85 -4.14
N ILE A 165 -8.59 2.23 -4.41
CA ILE A 165 -8.21 1.74 -5.75
C ILE A 165 -9.16 0.64 -6.21
N GLY A 166 -9.52 -0.30 -5.32
CA GLY A 166 -10.48 -1.37 -5.58
C GLY A 166 -11.85 -0.82 -5.98
N ALA A 167 -12.43 0.06 -5.16
CA ALA A 167 -13.69 0.73 -5.46
C ALA A 167 -13.61 1.54 -6.77
N ARG A 168 -12.47 2.20 -7.00
CA ARG A 168 -12.20 2.97 -8.21
C ARG A 168 -12.24 2.08 -9.46
N ARG A 169 -11.72 0.86 -9.38
CA ARG A 169 -11.70 -0.13 -10.47
C ARG A 169 -13.06 -0.78 -10.68
N GLU A 170 -13.79 -1.03 -9.60
CA GLU A 170 -15.14 -1.58 -9.68
C GLU A 170 -16.11 -0.59 -10.34
N GLU A 171 -16.05 0.68 -9.96
CA GLU A 171 -16.86 1.72 -10.62
C GLU A 171 -16.58 1.81 -12.12
N VAL A 172 -15.33 1.58 -12.57
CA VAL A 172 -15.02 1.56 -14.01
C VAL A 172 -15.66 0.35 -14.69
N ARG A 173 -15.58 -0.83 -14.08
CA ARG A 173 -16.22 -2.04 -14.61
C ARG A 173 -17.74 -1.92 -14.69
N GLU A 174 -18.36 -1.32 -13.69
CA GLU A 174 -19.80 -1.02 -13.72
C GLU A 174 -20.16 -0.08 -14.88
N LEU A 175 -19.35 0.95 -15.12
CA LEU A 175 -19.57 1.88 -16.24
C LEU A 175 -19.35 1.22 -17.60
N GLU A 176 -18.35 0.35 -17.73
CA GLU A 176 -18.11 -0.46 -18.93
C GLU A 176 -19.32 -1.36 -19.21
N SER A 177 -19.83 -2.05 -18.19
CA SER A 177 -21.01 -2.92 -18.32
C SER A 177 -22.27 -2.14 -18.71
N GLN A 178 -22.51 -0.98 -18.12
CA GLN A 178 -23.66 -0.13 -18.47
C GLN A 178 -23.56 0.42 -19.90
N LEU A 179 -22.34 0.75 -20.35
CA LEU A 179 -22.10 1.21 -21.71
C LEU A 179 -22.37 0.10 -22.73
N GLU A 180 -21.91 -1.12 -22.45
CA GLU A 180 -22.15 -2.31 -23.28
C GLU A 180 -23.66 -2.65 -23.36
N GLU A 181 -24.37 -2.59 -22.24
CA GLU A 181 -25.82 -2.81 -22.20
C GLU A 181 -26.56 -1.78 -23.08
N ALA A 182 -26.22 -0.49 -22.94
CA ALA A 182 -26.84 0.56 -23.75
C ALA A 182 -26.52 0.43 -25.25
N TYR A 183 -25.31 0.01 -25.63
CA TYR A 183 -24.98 -0.29 -27.02
C TYR A 183 -25.76 -1.50 -27.56
N THR A 184 -25.99 -2.50 -26.73
CA THR A 184 -26.81 -3.67 -27.08
C THR A 184 -28.25 -3.25 -27.36
N GLU A 185 -28.86 -2.46 -26.47
CA GLU A 185 -30.21 -1.93 -26.67
C GLU A 185 -30.32 -1.06 -27.92
N LEU A 186 -29.32 -0.19 -28.16
CA LEU A 186 -29.25 0.65 -29.34
C LEU A 186 -29.20 -0.19 -30.62
N THR A 187 -28.40 -1.27 -30.62
CA THR A 187 -28.26 -2.16 -31.78
C THR A 187 -29.58 -2.88 -32.08
N VAL A 188 -30.23 -3.43 -31.06
CA VAL A 188 -31.55 -4.08 -31.23
C VAL A 188 -32.57 -3.09 -31.80
N LEU A 189 -32.65 -1.88 -31.25
CA LEU A 189 -33.61 -0.88 -31.72
C LEU A 189 -33.29 -0.38 -33.15
N LYS A 190 -32.01 -0.37 -33.52
CA LYS A 190 -31.58 -0.06 -34.91
C LYS A 190 -32.16 -1.08 -35.88
N GLU A 191 -32.04 -2.37 -35.57
CA GLU A 191 -32.60 -3.46 -36.39
C GLU A 191 -34.14 -3.38 -36.48
N GLU A 192 -34.82 -3.08 -35.37
CA GLU A 192 -36.28 -2.89 -35.36
C GLU A 192 -36.74 -1.71 -36.23
N ILE A 193 -36.02 -0.58 -36.15
CA ILE A 193 -36.28 0.61 -36.98
C ILE A 193 -36.06 0.30 -38.46
N ASP A 194 -34.96 -0.38 -38.80
CA ASP A 194 -34.63 -0.74 -40.18
C ASP A 194 -35.68 -1.71 -40.78
N LEU A 195 -36.15 -2.67 -39.97
CA LEU A 195 -37.25 -3.57 -40.35
C LEU A 195 -38.54 -2.79 -40.60
N ALA A 196 -38.96 -1.93 -39.68
CA ALA A 196 -40.17 -1.12 -39.82
C ALA A 196 -40.10 -0.19 -41.05
N ALA A 197 -38.92 0.38 -41.34
CA ALA A 197 -38.70 1.17 -42.54
C ALA A 197 -38.88 0.34 -43.82
N SER A 198 -38.38 -0.90 -43.83
CA SER A 198 -38.54 -1.83 -44.96
C SER A 198 -40.00 -2.23 -45.19
N GLU A 199 -40.82 -2.25 -44.13
CA GLU A 199 -42.27 -2.46 -44.17
C GLU A 199 -43.05 -1.20 -44.62
N GLY A 200 -42.36 -0.09 -44.88
CA GLY A 200 -42.97 1.17 -45.31
C GLY A 200 -43.58 2.01 -44.18
N LYS A 201 -43.28 1.71 -42.91
CA LYS A 201 -43.69 2.51 -41.77
C LYS A 201 -42.88 3.81 -41.69
N LYS A 202 -43.45 4.83 -41.05
CA LYS A 202 -42.77 6.12 -40.85
C LYS A 202 -41.84 6.05 -39.64
N VAL A 203 -40.52 6.14 -39.85
CA VAL A 203 -39.53 5.93 -38.77
C VAL A 203 -38.67 7.15 -38.42
N ASP A 204 -38.86 8.30 -39.07
CA ASP A 204 -37.95 9.45 -38.95
C ASP A 204 -37.72 9.92 -37.50
N LYS A 205 -38.81 9.95 -36.70
CA LYS A 205 -38.76 10.40 -35.29
C LYS A 205 -37.96 9.41 -34.43
N ALA A 206 -38.13 8.11 -34.65
CA ALA A 206 -37.40 7.07 -33.95
C ALA A 206 -35.91 7.09 -34.35
N LYS A 207 -35.63 7.21 -35.66
CA LYS A 207 -34.27 7.25 -36.20
C LYS A 207 -33.46 8.44 -35.67
N ASN A 208 -34.02 9.65 -35.66
CA ASN A 208 -33.34 10.84 -35.12
C ASN A 208 -32.99 10.71 -33.63
N ARG A 209 -33.83 10.04 -32.85
CA ARG A 209 -33.60 9.78 -31.43
C ARG A 209 -32.51 8.73 -31.23
N LEU A 210 -32.52 7.68 -32.06
CA LEU A 210 -31.48 6.65 -32.06
C LEU A 210 -30.10 7.22 -32.42
N GLU A 211 -30.00 8.05 -33.46
CA GLU A 211 -28.74 8.72 -33.84
C GLU A 211 -28.22 9.62 -32.71
N ARG A 212 -29.13 10.27 -31.98
CA ARG A 212 -28.74 11.06 -30.80
C ARG A 212 -28.23 10.18 -29.67
N ALA A 213 -28.84 9.02 -29.44
CA ALA A 213 -28.37 8.04 -28.46
C ALA A 213 -26.97 7.52 -28.82
N GLU A 214 -26.74 7.17 -30.10
CA GLU A 214 -25.46 6.65 -30.60
C GLU A 214 -24.32 7.64 -30.29
N LYS A 215 -24.51 8.92 -30.66
CA LYS A 215 -23.55 9.97 -30.35
C LYS A 215 -23.29 10.15 -28.85
N LEU A 216 -24.31 9.98 -28.01
CA LEU A 216 -24.14 10.07 -26.55
C LEU A 216 -23.32 8.90 -26.01
N LEU A 217 -23.49 7.68 -26.54
CA LEU A 217 -22.68 6.52 -26.17
C LEU A 217 -21.22 6.67 -26.63
N GLU A 218 -20.99 7.18 -27.85
CA GLU A 218 -19.63 7.51 -28.33
C GLU A 218 -18.95 8.53 -27.41
N GLU A 219 -19.65 9.61 -27.05
CA GLU A 219 -19.13 10.62 -26.11
C GLU A 219 -18.90 10.03 -24.70
N ALA A 220 -19.68 9.02 -24.30
CA ALA A 220 -19.49 8.30 -23.03
C ALA A 220 -18.23 7.43 -23.05
N GLU A 221 -17.97 6.73 -24.16
CA GLU A 221 -16.78 5.91 -24.37
C GLU A 221 -15.49 6.77 -24.34
N GLU A 222 -15.47 7.88 -25.08
CA GLU A 222 -14.37 8.84 -25.03
C GLU A 222 -14.13 9.38 -23.61
N SER A 223 -15.23 9.67 -22.90
CA SER A 223 -15.17 10.17 -21.51
C SER A 223 -14.66 9.10 -20.55
N LEU A 224 -14.93 7.82 -20.81
CA LEU A 224 -14.47 6.69 -20.01
C LEU A 224 -12.97 6.51 -20.17
N SER A 225 -12.45 6.53 -21.41
CA SER A 225 -11.00 6.51 -21.68
C SER A 225 -10.28 7.72 -21.07
N ALA A 226 -10.93 8.88 -21.02
CA ALA A 226 -10.40 10.09 -20.38
C ALA A 226 -10.59 10.13 -18.85
N GLY A 227 -11.17 9.10 -18.23
CA GLY A 227 -11.40 9.03 -16.78
C GLY A 227 -12.48 9.99 -16.25
N LYS A 228 -13.30 10.60 -17.10
CA LYS A 228 -14.33 11.59 -16.76
C LYS A 228 -15.66 10.92 -16.35
N ARG A 229 -15.64 10.14 -15.27
CA ARG A 229 -16.74 9.26 -14.82
C ARG A 229 -18.11 9.91 -14.70
N ALA A 230 -18.17 11.12 -14.15
CA ALA A 230 -19.43 11.85 -14.02
C ALA A 230 -20.08 12.12 -15.40
N LYS A 231 -19.25 12.41 -16.41
CA LYS A 231 -19.70 12.61 -17.78
C LYS A 231 -20.14 11.29 -18.43
N VAL A 232 -19.42 10.19 -18.18
CA VAL A 232 -19.83 8.84 -18.62
C VAL A 232 -21.23 8.51 -18.11
N LYS A 233 -21.46 8.63 -16.79
CA LYS A 233 -22.78 8.37 -16.17
C LYS A 233 -23.89 9.23 -16.76
N ALA A 234 -23.61 10.51 -16.97
CA ALA A 234 -24.60 11.43 -17.55
C ALA A 234 -24.95 11.06 -18.99
N ASN A 235 -23.94 10.72 -19.80
CA ASN A 235 -24.12 10.38 -21.20
C ASN A 235 -24.82 9.03 -21.39
N ILE A 236 -24.46 8.00 -20.62
CA ILE A 236 -25.16 6.70 -20.63
C ILE A 236 -26.64 6.89 -20.31
N ARG A 237 -26.97 7.61 -19.22
CA ARG A 237 -28.38 7.85 -18.84
C ARG A 237 -29.14 8.63 -19.91
N ALA A 238 -28.50 9.64 -20.51
CA ALA A 238 -29.12 10.40 -21.58
C ALA A 238 -29.35 9.54 -22.84
N ALA A 239 -28.41 8.66 -23.17
CA ALA A 239 -28.54 7.72 -24.28
C ALA A 239 -29.67 6.72 -24.06
N GLN A 240 -29.71 6.07 -22.90
CA GLN A 240 -30.81 5.16 -22.50
C GLN A 240 -32.18 5.84 -22.63
N ARG A 241 -32.29 7.10 -22.15
CA ARG A 241 -33.52 7.87 -22.32
C ARG A 241 -33.88 8.13 -23.78
N MET A 242 -32.89 8.37 -24.64
CA MET A 242 -33.12 8.55 -26.07
C MET A 242 -33.53 7.24 -26.75
N ILE A 243 -32.98 6.09 -26.33
CA ILE A 243 -33.38 4.75 -26.78
C ILE A 243 -34.84 4.47 -26.39
N GLU A 244 -35.24 4.72 -25.14
CA GLU A 244 -36.64 4.59 -24.69
C GLU A 244 -37.57 5.44 -25.56
N LEU A 245 -37.26 6.73 -25.73
CA LEU A 245 -38.07 7.62 -26.55
C LEU A 245 -38.09 7.20 -28.03
N ALA A 246 -37.02 6.62 -28.55
CA ALA A 246 -36.98 6.09 -29.90
C ALA A 246 -37.92 4.89 -30.05
N ARG A 247 -37.95 3.97 -29.07
CA ARG A 247 -38.85 2.82 -29.02
C ARG A 247 -40.32 3.26 -28.96
N GLU A 248 -40.66 4.18 -28.06
CA GLU A 248 -42.01 4.76 -27.98
C GLU A 248 -42.47 5.36 -29.31
N ALA A 249 -41.58 6.09 -30.01
CA ALA A 249 -41.91 6.68 -31.30
C ALA A 249 -42.13 5.64 -32.40
N LEU A 250 -41.49 4.48 -32.32
CA LEU A 250 -41.66 3.38 -33.27
C LEU A 250 -43.01 2.68 -33.05
N GLU A 251 -43.38 2.45 -31.79
CA GLU A 251 -44.66 1.86 -31.40
C GLU A 251 -45.85 2.75 -31.78
N GLU A 252 -45.74 4.08 -31.64
CA GLU A 252 -46.78 5.05 -32.07
C GLU A 252 -47.11 5.00 -33.57
N THR A 253 -46.20 4.45 -34.39
CA THR A 253 -46.33 4.34 -35.85
C THR A 253 -46.71 2.95 -36.36
N THR A 254 -46.90 1.99 -35.45
CA THR A 254 -47.32 0.61 -35.76
C THR A 254 -48.83 0.51 -35.74
#